data_AF-A0A2I0AIS0-F1
#
_entry.id   AF-A0A2I0AIS0-F1
#
_cell.length_a   1.000
_cell.length_b   1.000
_cell.length_c   1.000
_cell.angle_alpha   90.00
_cell.angle_beta   90.00
_cell.angle_gamma   90.00
#
_symmetry.space_group_name_H-M   'P 1'
#
loop_
_entity.id
_entity.type
_entity.pdbx_description
1 polymer ?
#
loop_
_entity_poly.entity_id
_entity_poly.type
_entity_poly.pdbx_seq_one_letter_code
_entity_poly.pdbx_strand_id
1 'polypeptide(L)'
;MTAAQEWADTMDGIWIEGDSAITIADLHRIARGHPSDKTMAQIAELFCAFKAYRIPHVYRAANRAADFVASFSCFDDTEWSRGMSLPLDFCAILNEDRTFCT
;
A
#
# COMPACT_ATOMS: atom_id res chain seq x y z
N MET A 1 -13.92 -11.07 11.89
CA MET A 1 -12.56 -10.50 11.87
C MET A 1 -12.23 -10.16 10.44
N THR A 2 -11.70 -8.95 10.19
CA THR A 2 -11.13 -8.61 8.89
C THR A 2 -9.65 -9.01 8.88
N ALA A 3 -9.06 -9.23 7.70
CA ALA A 3 -7.63 -9.55 7.58
C ALA A 3 -6.73 -8.48 8.24
N ALA A 4 -7.16 -7.21 8.20
CA ALA A 4 -6.45 -6.12 8.87
C ALA A 4 -6.48 -6.24 10.41
N GLN A 5 -7.55 -6.80 10.98
CA GLN A 5 -7.64 -7.04 12.42
C GLN A 5 -6.69 -8.15 12.86
N GLU A 6 -6.60 -9.23 12.08
CA GLU A 6 -5.63 -10.31 12.31
C GLU A 6 -4.18 -9.81 12.25
N TRP A 7 -3.90 -8.87 11.34
CA TRP A 7 -2.58 -8.24 11.24
C TRP A 7 -2.33 -7.24 12.37
N ALA A 8 -3.31 -6.44 12.76
CA ALA A 8 -3.18 -5.51 13.88
C ALA A 8 -2.96 -6.23 15.22
N ASP A 9 -3.52 -7.43 15.39
CA ASP A 9 -3.30 -8.28 16.57
C ASP A 9 -1.86 -8.82 16.63
N THR A 10 -1.17 -8.90 15.49
CA THR A 10 0.18 -9.48 15.36
C THR A 10 1.29 -8.47 15.07
N MET A 11 0.95 -7.26 14.60
CA MET A 11 1.89 -6.21 14.20
C MET A 11 1.62 -4.93 15.00
N ASP A 12 2.67 -4.35 15.59
CA ASP A 12 2.56 -3.12 16.37
C ASP A 12 2.21 -1.88 15.53
N GLY A 13 2.46 -1.93 14.22
CA GLY A 13 2.09 -0.83 13.34
C GLY A 13 2.20 -1.15 11.85
N ILE A 14 1.73 -0.20 11.05
CA ILE A 14 1.73 -0.28 9.58
C ILE A 14 2.36 0.96 8.96
N TRP A 15 3.14 0.76 7.90
CA TRP A 15 3.70 1.84 7.08
C TRP A 15 3.18 1.67 5.65
N ILE A 16 2.51 2.69 5.12
CA ILE A 16 1.96 2.68 3.77
C ILE A 16 2.50 3.87 2.98
N GLU A 17 3.20 3.59 1.90
CA GLU A 17 3.76 4.61 1.02
C GLU A 17 2.90 4.78 -0.22
N GLY A 18 2.81 6.00 -0.73
CA GLY A 18 2.11 6.27 -1.99
C GLY A 18 2.59 7.55 -2.65
N ASP A 19 2.52 7.59 -3.98
CA ASP A 19 2.95 8.72 -4.80
C ASP A 19 1.83 9.71 -5.14
N SER A 20 0.57 9.37 -4.83
CA SER A 20 -0.57 10.29 -4.97
C SER A 20 -0.61 11.30 -3.81
N ALA A 21 -0.13 12.52 -4.06
CA ALA A 21 -0.15 13.59 -3.07
C ALA A 21 -1.56 13.91 -2.55
N ILE A 22 -2.58 13.81 -3.42
CA ILE A 22 -3.99 14.05 -3.07
C ILE A 22 -4.47 12.97 -2.11
N THR A 23 -4.27 11.70 -2.45
CA THR A 23 -4.71 10.57 -1.62
C THR A 23 -4.02 10.61 -0.25
N ILE A 24 -2.71 10.86 -0.20
CA ILE A 24 -1.96 10.97 1.06
C ILE A 24 -2.51 12.13 1.93
N ALA A 25 -2.79 13.28 1.32
CA ALA A 25 -3.39 14.41 2.04
C ALA A 25 -4.78 14.09 2.61
N ASP A 26 -5.61 13.39 1.84
CA ASP A 26 -6.93 12.94 2.29
C ASP A 26 -6.81 11.94 3.44
N LEU A 27 -5.90 10.97 3.35
CA LEU A 27 -5.61 10.01 4.43
C LEU A 27 -5.16 10.71 5.72
N HIS A 28 -4.32 11.75 5.63
CA HIS A 28 -3.96 12.57 6.80
C HIS A 28 -5.12 13.43 7.34
N ARG A 29 -6.07 13.82 6.50
CA ARG A 29 -7.28 14.52 6.96
C ARG A 29 -8.23 13.58 7.69
N ILE A 30 -8.35 12.35 7.21
CA ILE A 30 -9.13 11.27 7.83
C ILE A 30 -8.55 10.88 9.18
N ALA A 31 -7.22 10.76 9.30
CA ALA A 31 -6.51 10.53 10.56
C ALA A 31 -6.88 11.56 11.66
N ARG A 32 -7.36 12.74 11.26
CA ARG A 32 -7.85 13.81 12.15
C ARG A 32 -9.37 13.78 12.36
N GLY A 33 -10.05 12.69 12.00
CA GLY A 33 -11.48 12.47 12.24
C GLY A 33 -12.44 13.06 11.20
N HIS A 34 -11.98 13.37 9.99
CA HIS A 34 -12.80 14.02 8.95
C HIS A 34 -12.84 13.22 7.64
N PRO A 35 -13.54 12.06 7.59
CA PRO A 35 -13.67 11.30 6.35
C PRO A 35 -14.53 12.04 5.31
N SER A 36 -14.05 12.09 4.07
CA SER A 36 -14.74 12.73 2.94
C SER A 36 -15.90 11.88 2.39
N ASP A 37 -15.78 10.56 2.48
CA ASP A 37 -16.74 9.59 1.98
C ASP A 37 -16.65 8.25 2.73
N LYS A 38 -17.49 7.29 2.33
CA LYS A 38 -17.57 5.96 2.93
C LYS A 38 -16.29 5.13 2.76
N THR A 39 -15.66 5.18 1.59
CA THR A 39 -14.43 4.43 1.31
C THR A 39 -13.31 4.93 2.22
N MET A 40 -13.20 6.25 2.35
CA MET A 40 -12.25 6.90 3.23
C MET A 40 -12.51 6.61 4.71
N ALA A 41 -13.77 6.50 5.14
CA ALA A 41 -14.11 6.06 6.49
C ALA A 41 -13.66 4.60 6.76
N GLN A 42 -13.86 3.70 5.79
CA GLN A 42 -13.41 2.31 5.90
C GLN A 42 -11.88 2.21 5.98
N ILE A 43 -11.16 3.01 5.19
CA ILE A 43 -9.69 3.07 5.27
C ILE A 43 -9.24 3.59 6.65
N ALA A 44 -9.94 4.58 7.21
CA ALA A 44 -9.68 5.08 8.57
C ALA A 44 -9.77 3.97 9.61
N GLU A 45 -10.84 3.18 9.56
CA GLU A 45 -11.08 2.07 10.49
C GLU A 45 -9.95 1.03 10.41
N LEU A 46 -9.44 0.74 9.21
CA LEU A 46 -8.30 -0.16 9.02
C LEU A 46 -7.03 0.36 9.69
N PHE A 47 -6.72 1.66 9.57
CA PHE A 47 -5.53 2.22 10.21
C PHE A 47 -5.66 2.33 11.72
N CYS A 48 -6.85 2.67 12.22
CA CYS A 48 -7.14 2.70 13.65
C CYS A 48 -7.06 1.32 14.32
N ALA A 49 -7.07 0.22 13.55
CA ALA A 49 -6.83 -1.10 14.11
C ALA A 49 -5.38 -1.27 14.61
N PHE A 50 -4.41 -0.61 13.98
CA PHE A 50 -2.99 -0.71 14.35
C PHE A 50 -2.63 0.28 15.48
N LYS A 51 -1.71 -0.11 16.38
CA LYS A 51 -1.27 0.78 17.48
C LYS A 51 -0.50 2.00 16.97
N ALA A 52 0.19 1.85 15.84
CA ALA A 52 0.87 2.94 15.14
C ALA A 52 0.67 2.81 13.62
N TYR A 53 0.52 3.93 12.92
CA TYR A 53 0.53 3.94 11.45
C TYR A 53 1.29 5.14 10.90
N ARG A 54 1.90 4.98 9.72
CA ARG A 54 2.57 6.04 8.96
C ARG A 54 2.15 5.98 7.50
N ILE A 55 1.95 7.15 6.91
CA ILE A 55 1.48 7.28 5.53
C ILE A 55 2.30 8.35 4.79
N PRO A 56 3.61 8.15 4.53
CA PRO A 56 4.39 9.17 3.85
C PRO A 56 4.08 9.20 2.34
N HIS A 57 4.14 10.41 1.78
CA HIS A 57 4.23 10.59 0.34
C HIS A 57 5.63 10.24 -0.14
N VAL A 58 5.73 9.52 -1.25
CA VAL A 58 6.99 9.18 -1.90
C VAL A 58 7.00 9.66 -3.35
N TYR A 59 8.18 9.82 -3.94
CA TYR A 59 8.28 10.09 -5.37
C TYR A 59 7.81 8.88 -6.18
N ARG A 60 7.18 9.13 -7.33
CA ARG A 60 6.69 8.08 -8.25
C ARG A 60 7.75 7.02 -8.58
N ALA A 61 9.02 7.43 -8.72
CA ALA A 61 10.13 6.50 -8.99
C ALA A 61 10.37 5.48 -7.87
N ALA A 62 9.99 5.79 -6.63
CA ALA A 62 10.07 4.90 -5.48
C ALA A 62 8.81 4.03 -5.31
N ASN A 63 7.72 4.32 -6.03
CA ASN A 63 6.48 3.55 -5.99
C ASN A 63 6.28 2.65 -7.23
N ARG A 64 7.37 2.32 -7.94
CA ARG A 64 7.33 1.59 -9.22
C ARG A 64 6.76 0.19 -9.08
N ALA A 65 6.98 -0.49 -7.95
CA ALA A 65 6.42 -1.81 -7.71
C ALA A 65 4.88 -1.77 -7.68
N ALA A 66 4.29 -0.81 -6.97
CA ALA A 66 2.84 -0.61 -6.94
C ALA A 66 2.29 -0.16 -8.31
N ASP A 67 3.00 0.74 -9.00
CA ASP A 67 2.61 1.21 -10.35
C ASP A 67 2.60 0.04 -11.36
N PHE A 68 3.57 -0.88 -11.26
CA PHE A 68 3.61 -2.09 -12.07
C PHE A 68 2.38 -2.97 -11.82
N VAL A 69 2.10 -3.31 -10.56
CA VAL A 69 0.97 -4.20 -10.21
C VAL A 69 -0.37 -3.59 -10.63
N ALA A 70 -0.58 -2.30 -10.37
CA ALA A 70 -1.79 -1.59 -10.77
C ALA A 70 -1.94 -1.56 -12.31
N SER A 71 -0.86 -1.23 -13.03
CA SER A 71 -0.88 -1.21 -14.49
C SER A 71 -1.10 -2.60 -15.09
N PHE A 72 -0.45 -3.63 -14.53
CA PHE A 72 -0.59 -5.02 -14.98
C PHE A 72 -2.03 -5.52 -14.83
N SER A 73 -2.69 -5.16 -13.72
CA SER A 73 -4.09 -5.51 -13.46
C SER A 73 -5.09 -4.89 -14.45
N CYS A 74 -4.70 -3.84 -15.19
CA CYS A 74 -5.52 -3.30 -16.29
C CYS A 74 -5.55 -4.20 -17.53
N PHE A 75 -4.60 -5.12 -17.66
CA PHE A 75 -4.48 -6.01 -18.82
C PHE A 75 -5.01 -7.42 -18.53
N ASP A 76 -4.82 -7.93 -17.31
CA ASP A 76 -5.24 -9.28 -16.93
C ASP A 76 -5.56 -9.36 -15.43
N ASP A 77 -6.51 -10.23 -15.08
CA ASP A 77 -6.88 -10.56 -13.70
C ASP A 77 -6.05 -11.76 -13.22
N THR A 78 -4.72 -11.59 -13.23
CA THR A 78 -3.78 -12.66 -12.86
C THR A 78 -3.52 -12.65 -11.36
N GLU A 79 -3.74 -13.81 -10.72
CA GLU A 79 -3.24 -14.08 -9.37
C GLU A 79 -1.91 -14.84 -9.43
N TRP A 80 -0.84 -14.28 -8.87
CA TRP A 80 0.44 -14.98 -8.72
C TRP A 80 0.42 -15.87 -7.48
N SER A 81 0.32 -17.19 -7.69
CA SER A 81 0.40 -18.18 -6.63
C SER A 81 1.85 -18.68 -6.39
N ARG A 82 2.07 -19.33 -5.25
CA ARG A 82 3.39 -19.87 -4.88
C ARG A 82 3.88 -20.86 -5.96
N GLY A 83 5.06 -20.61 -6.52
CA GLY A 83 5.68 -21.44 -7.56
C GLY A 83 5.50 -20.90 -8.97
N MET A 84 4.69 -19.85 -9.17
CA MET A 84 4.62 -19.13 -10.43
C MET A 84 5.79 -18.14 -10.56
N SER A 85 6.29 -17.97 -11.79
CA SER A 85 7.28 -16.94 -12.10
C SER A 85 6.60 -15.57 -12.21
N LEU A 86 7.18 -14.56 -11.54
CA LEU A 86 6.79 -13.17 -11.73
C LEU A 86 7.29 -12.65 -13.09
N PRO A 87 6.61 -11.66 -13.70
CA PRO A 87 7.11 -10.98 -14.89
C PRO A 87 8.54 -10.46 -14.69
N LEU A 88 9.40 -10.61 -15.70
CA LEU A 88 10.82 -10.23 -15.61
C LEU A 88 11.00 -8.74 -15.27
N ASP A 89 10.17 -7.89 -15.86
CA ASP A 89 10.20 -6.44 -15.59
C ASP A 89 9.83 -6.13 -14.13
N PHE A 90 8.90 -6.88 -13.53
CA PHE A 90 8.57 -6.74 -12.13
C PHE A 90 9.72 -7.19 -11.22
N CYS A 91 10.35 -8.32 -11.54
CA CYS A 91 11.55 -8.78 -10.84
C CYS A 91 12.68 -7.74 -10.89
N ALA A 92 12.87 -7.06 -12.02
CA ALA A 92 13.87 -6.00 -12.15
C ALA A 92 13.57 -4.83 -11.20
N ILE A 93 12.32 -4.36 -11.16
CA ILE A 93 11.88 -3.31 -10.23
C ILE A 93 12.14 -3.71 -8.76
N LEU A 94 11.75 -4.93 -8.37
CA LEU A 94 11.95 -5.40 -6.99
C LEU A 94 13.44 -5.51 -6.62
N ASN A 95 14.28 -5.92 -7.57
CA ASN A 95 15.73 -5.97 -7.36
C ASN A 95 16.33 -4.57 -7.17
N GLU A 96 15.86 -3.58 -7.94
CA GLU A 96 16.27 -2.19 -7.76
C GLU A 96 15.87 -1.66 -6.39
N ASP A 97 14.61 -1.85 -5.97
CA ASP A 97 14.12 -1.40 -4.66
C ASP A 97 14.94 -2.01 -3.51
N ARG A 98 15.32 -3.29 -3.63
CA ARG A 98 16.21 -3.95 -2.66
C ARG A 98 17.56 -3.26 -2.53
N THR A 99 18.11 -2.73 -3.62
CA THR A 99 19.42 -2.05 -3.61
C THR A 99 19.39 -0.64 -3.04
N PHE A 100 18.22 0.00 -2.96
CA PHE A 100 18.06 1.31 -2.32
C PHE A 100 17.84 1.22 -0.79
N CYS A 101 17.59 0.02 -0.25
CA CYS A 101 17.41 -0.21 1.19
C CYS A 101 18.71 -0.53 1.97
N THR A 102 19.90 -0.28 1.40
CA THR A 102 21.20 -0.35 2.10
C THR A 102 21.74 1.04 2.41
#